data_AF-A0A940P6R0-F1
#
_entry.id   AF-A0A940P6R0-F1
#
_cell.length_a   1.000
_cell.length_b   1.000
_cell.length_c   1.000
_cell.angle_alpha   90.00
_cell.angle_beta   90.00
_cell.angle_gamma   90.00
#
_symmetry.space_group_name_H-M   'P 1'
#
loop_
_entity.id
_entity.type
_entity.pdbx_description
1 polymer ?
#
loop_
_entity_poly.entity_id
_entity_poly.type
_entity_poly.pdbx_seq_one_letter_code
_entity_poly.pdbx_strand_id
1 'polypeptide(L)'
;MLRVTAALSAVLCAAAALSAAADFSLKTAAASPGAELFVSPDGDDSNAGTIDAPLKTLAGARDAVRKINGSVSGDIVVNFRGGTYRQTEPVKFDTKDSGKGDSRIIYQAYQDEVPVISGAVAVTGWEKYNDKLYVASLDRDYKLRNFYVNDHRANMGSKGVSAQGGYGNYSVR
;
A
#
# COMPACT_ATOMS: atom_id res chain seq x y z
N MET A 1 -65.49 48.48 -25.58
CA MET A 1 -64.21 47.73 -25.62
C MET A 1 -64.47 46.34 -25.05
N LEU A 2 -64.40 45.30 -25.88
CA LEU A 2 -63.65 44.05 -25.67
C LEU A 2 -64.10 43.05 -26.76
N ARG A 3 -63.18 42.62 -27.63
CA ARG A 3 -63.44 41.62 -28.67
C ARG A 3 -62.81 40.28 -28.27
N VAL A 4 -63.58 39.24 -28.50
CA VAL A 4 -63.25 37.81 -28.44
C VAL A 4 -62.31 37.42 -29.58
N THR A 5 -61.33 36.56 -29.34
CA THR A 5 -60.84 35.56 -30.31
C THR A 5 -60.23 34.34 -29.59
N ALA A 6 -60.58 33.15 -30.08
CA ALA A 6 -60.06 31.84 -29.68
C ALA A 6 -58.86 31.45 -30.55
N ALA A 7 -57.98 30.57 -30.04
CA ALA A 7 -57.27 29.59 -30.86
C ALA A 7 -56.73 28.43 -30.00
N LEU A 8 -56.95 27.22 -30.51
CA LEU A 8 -56.58 25.90 -30.02
C LEU A 8 -55.22 25.49 -30.62
N SER A 9 -54.29 24.90 -29.87
CA SER A 9 -53.40 23.79 -30.32
C SER A 9 -52.47 23.30 -29.21
N ALA A 10 -52.37 21.97 -29.11
CA ALA A 10 -51.64 21.19 -28.12
C ALA A 10 -50.17 20.99 -28.49
N VAL A 11 -49.25 20.89 -27.52
CA VAL A 11 -48.01 20.07 -27.60
C VAL A 11 -47.65 19.51 -26.21
N LEU A 12 -47.15 18.28 -26.25
CA LEU A 12 -46.84 17.22 -25.29
C LEU A 12 -45.65 17.48 -24.33
N CYS A 13 -45.51 16.59 -23.34
CA CYS A 13 -44.33 16.24 -22.51
C CYS A 13 -44.23 16.96 -21.14
N ALA A 14 -43.99 16.31 -20.00
CA ALA A 14 -43.81 14.91 -19.65
C ALA A 14 -44.09 14.74 -18.13
N ALA A 15 -44.56 13.56 -17.72
CA ALA A 15 -44.75 13.21 -16.32
C ALA A 15 -43.41 13.14 -15.58
N ALA A 16 -43.25 13.89 -14.49
CA ALA A 16 -42.14 13.72 -13.56
C ALA A 16 -42.47 12.54 -12.64
N ALA A 17 -41.95 11.37 -12.97
CA ALA A 17 -42.01 10.19 -12.12
C ALA A 17 -41.07 10.32 -10.91
N LEU A 18 -41.63 10.02 -9.75
CA LEU A 18 -40.99 9.90 -8.44
C LEU A 18 -39.95 8.77 -8.45
N SER A 19 -38.70 9.02 -8.07
CA SER A 19 -37.81 7.94 -7.61
C SER A 19 -37.09 8.34 -6.32
N ALA A 20 -37.51 7.73 -5.22
CA ALA A 20 -36.69 7.63 -4.02
C ALA A 20 -35.92 6.31 -4.15
N ALA A 21 -34.67 6.37 -4.62
CA ALA A 21 -33.77 5.24 -4.57
C ALA A 21 -33.31 5.07 -3.11
N ALA A 22 -33.77 4.01 -2.44
CA ALA A 22 -33.21 3.58 -1.18
C ALA A 22 -31.89 2.87 -1.46
N ASP A 23 -30.78 3.48 -1.04
CA ASP A 23 -29.45 2.88 -1.10
C ASP A 23 -29.36 1.70 -0.12
N PHE A 24 -29.71 0.51 -0.60
CA PHE A 24 -29.54 -0.73 0.15
C PHE A 24 -28.08 -1.19 0.02
N SER A 25 -27.20 -0.69 0.89
CA SER A 25 -25.83 -1.18 0.99
C SER A 25 -25.85 -2.59 1.60
N LEU A 26 -25.71 -3.60 0.74
CA LEU A 26 -25.50 -4.98 1.16
C LEU A 26 -24.11 -5.10 1.78
N LYS A 27 -24.03 -5.01 3.12
CA LYS A 27 -22.88 -5.51 3.86
C LYS A 27 -22.86 -7.03 3.70
N THR A 28 -22.04 -7.53 2.78
CA THR A 28 -21.72 -8.95 2.76
C THR A 28 -21.08 -9.29 4.11
N ALA A 29 -21.70 -10.18 4.87
CA ALA A 29 -21.06 -10.73 6.05
C ALA A 29 -19.96 -11.65 5.55
N ALA A 30 -18.71 -11.19 5.60
CA ALA A 30 -17.57 -12.07 5.37
C ALA A 30 -17.68 -13.21 6.38
N ALA A 31 -17.72 -14.45 5.89
CA ALA A 31 -17.60 -15.61 6.77
C ALA A 31 -16.32 -15.46 7.60
N SER A 32 -16.40 -15.74 8.90
CA SER A 32 -15.23 -15.69 9.77
C SER A 32 -14.12 -16.57 9.18
N PRO A 33 -12.88 -16.06 9.12
CA PRO A 33 -11.78 -16.83 8.56
C PRO A 33 -11.54 -18.11 9.36
N GLY A 34 -11.03 -19.14 8.68
CA GLY A 34 -10.64 -20.40 9.31
C GLY A 34 -9.49 -20.23 10.31
N ALA A 35 -8.63 -19.24 10.08
CA ALA A 35 -7.61 -18.81 11.02
C ALA A 35 -7.22 -17.34 10.82
N GLU A 36 -6.82 -16.68 11.90
CA GLU A 36 -6.21 -15.35 11.87
C GLU A 36 -4.81 -15.41 12.48
N LEU A 37 -3.85 -14.80 11.78
CA LEU A 37 -2.50 -14.57 12.26
C LEU A 37 -2.23 -13.07 12.32
N PHE A 38 -1.47 -12.65 13.33
CA PHE A 38 -1.10 -11.26 13.53
C PHE A 38 0.41 -11.09 13.43
N VAL A 39 0.83 -10.02 12.77
CA VAL A 39 2.24 -9.68 12.54
C VAL A 39 2.46 -8.25 13.01
N SER A 40 3.50 -7.98 13.79
CA SER A 40 3.82 -6.65 14.35
C SER A 40 5.32 -6.39 14.27
N PRO A 41 5.78 -5.14 14.04
CA PRO A 41 7.21 -4.83 14.07
C PRO A 41 7.88 -5.16 15.43
N ASP A 42 7.10 -5.10 16.51
CA ASP A 42 7.53 -5.40 17.89
C ASP A 42 7.30 -6.89 18.27
N GLY A 43 6.82 -7.71 17.34
CA GLY A 43 6.57 -9.13 17.56
C GLY A 43 7.82 -10.02 17.58
N ASP A 44 7.60 -11.32 17.60
CA ASP A 44 8.64 -12.36 17.54
C ASP A 44 8.16 -13.54 16.68
N ASP A 45 8.98 -14.04 15.75
CA ASP A 45 8.62 -15.15 14.85
C ASP A 45 8.54 -16.52 15.57
N SER A 46 8.96 -16.60 16.83
CA SER A 46 8.70 -17.74 17.71
C SER A 46 7.32 -17.71 18.36
N ASN A 47 6.61 -16.58 18.29
CA ASN A 47 5.26 -16.46 18.84
C ASN A 47 4.23 -17.28 18.06
N ALA A 48 3.07 -17.50 18.68
CA ALA A 48 1.95 -18.21 18.07
C ALA A 48 1.27 -17.42 16.93
N GLY A 49 1.51 -16.11 16.82
CA GLY A 49 0.84 -15.25 15.84
C GLY A 49 -0.57 -14.85 16.24
N THR A 50 -0.87 -14.82 17.54
CA THR A 50 -2.13 -14.25 18.06
C THR A 50 -2.02 -12.74 18.19
N ILE A 51 -3.13 -12.05 18.44
CA ILE A 51 -3.14 -10.59 18.60
C ILE A 51 -2.24 -10.12 19.77
N ASP A 52 -2.17 -10.90 20.85
CA ASP A 52 -1.36 -10.60 22.04
C ASP A 52 0.09 -11.09 21.91
N ALA A 53 0.35 -12.07 21.04
CA ALA A 53 1.68 -12.60 20.75
C ALA A 53 1.88 -12.67 19.22
N PRO A 54 2.06 -11.53 18.56
CA PRO A 54 2.17 -11.46 17.11
C PRO A 54 3.53 -11.95 16.61
N LEU A 55 3.55 -12.45 15.38
CA LEU A 55 4.76 -12.73 14.61
C LEU A 55 5.49 -11.41 14.29
N LYS A 56 6.76 -11.47 13.90
CA LYS A 56 7.56 -10.28 13.62
C LYS A 56 7.63 -9.94 12.15
N THR A 57 7.85 -10.95 11.30
CA THR A 57 8.26 -10.72 9.92
C THR A 57 7.26 -11.29 8.91
N LEU A 58 7.29 -10.75 7.69
CA LEU A 58 6.55 -11.31 6.56
C LEU A 58 6.97 -12.76 6.27
N ALA A 59 8.27 -13.09 6.44
CA ALA A 59 8.77 -14.45 6.28
C ALA A 59 8.23 -15.38 7.37
N GLY A 60 8.26 -14.96 8.63
CA GLY A 60 7.69 -15.70 9.76
C GLY A 60 6.19 -15.92 9.60
N ALA A 61 5.45 -14.91 9.11
CA ALA A 61 4.05 -15.03 8.78
C ALA A 61 3.78 -16.09 7.70
N ARG A 62 4.51 -16.05 6.58
CA ARG A 62 4.44 -17.08 5.54
C ARG A 62 4.74 -18.47 6.10
N ASP A 63 5.77 -18.59 6.93
CA ASP A 63 6.18 -19.87 7.50
C ASP A 63 5.17 -20.40 8.53
N ALA A 64 4.49 -19.52 9.26
CA ALA A 64 3.36 -19.88 10.12
C ALA A 64 2.15 -20.35 9.30
N VAL A 65 1.80 -19.64 8.22
CA VAL A 65 0.75 -20.06 7.28
C VAL A 65 1.02 -21.47 6.75
N ARG A 66 2.26 -21.76 6.33
CA ARG A 66 2.65 -23.09 5.82
C ARG A 66 2.40 -24.22 6.83
N LYS A 67 2.47 -23.95 8.14
CA LYS A 67 2.24 -24.97 9.18
C LYS A 67 0.77 -25.32 9.35
N ILE A 68 -0.14 -24.37 9.08
CA ILE A 68 -1.59 -24.54 9.28
C ILE A 68 -2.36 -24.74 7.97
N ASN A 69 -1.73 -24.46 6.82
CA ASN A 69 -2.36 -24.57 5.51
C ASN A 69 -2.78 -26.02 5.22
N GLY A 70 -4.09 -26.25 5.11
CA GLY A 70 -4.68 -27.58 4.95
C GLY A 70 -5.12 -28.26 6.26
N SER A 71 -4.80 -27.69 7.42
CA SER A 71 -5.28 -28.14 8.74
C SER A 71 -6.46 -27.33 9.26
N VAL A 72 -6.75 -26.18 8.64
CA VAL A 72 -7.88 -25.32 8.96
C VAL A 72 -8.89 -25.33 7.81
N SER A 73 -10.17 -25.17 8.13
CA SER A 73 -11.24 -25.02 7.13
C SER A 73 -11.55 -23.53 6.94
N GLY A 74 -11.48 -23.05 5.70
CA GLY A 74 -11.74 -21.66 5.37
C GLY A 74 -10.46 -20.83 5.19
N ASP A 75 -10.65 -19.53 4.93
CA ASP A 75 -9.57 -18.61 4.61
C ASP A 75 -8.60 -18.43 5.79
N ILE A 76 -7.31 -18.26 5.49
CA ILE A 76 -6.28 -17.85 6.45
C ILE A 76 -6.02 -16.35 6.22
N VAL A 77 -6.25 -15.54 7.24
CA VAL A 77 -6.02 -14.09 7.18
C VAL A 77 -4.80 -13.72 8.02
N VAL A 78 -3.82 -13.09 7.40
CA VAL A 78 -2.62 -12.56 8.03
C VAL A 78 -2.77 -11.04 8.14
N ASN A 79 -3.00 -10.57 9.35
CA ASN A 79 -3.20 -9.17 9.70
C ASN A 79 -1.87 -8.52 10.12
N PHE A 80 -1.40 -7.56 9.34
CA PHE A 80 -0.23 -6.74 9.66
C PHE A 80 -0.65 -5.52 10.47
N ARG A 81 -0.03 -5.36 11.64
CA ARG A 81 -0.12 -4.16 12.46
C ARG A 81 0.64 -2.99 11.82
N GLY A 82 0.34 -1.78 12.25
CA GLY A 82 0.97 -0.56 11.77
C GLY A 82 2.47 -0.55 12.03
N GLY A 83 3.21 0.03 11.10
CA GLY A 83 4.66 0.22 11.20
C GLY A 83 5.44 -0.39 10.05
N THR A 84 6.77 -0.35 10.15
CA THR A 84 7.68 -0.65 9.03
C THR A 84 8.34 -2.01 9.16
N TYR A 85 8.10 -2.89 8.19
CA TYR A 85 8.67 -4.22 8.10
C TYR A 85 9.84 -4.22 7.13
N ARG A 86 11.06 -4.07 7.65
CA ARG A 86 12.27 -4.06 6.82
C ARG A 86 12.57 -5.44 6.22
N GLN A 87 12.81 -5.45 4.91
CA GLN A 87 13.24 -6.63 4.16
C GLN A 87 14.68 -6.40 3.68
N THR A 88 15.60 -7.24 4.15
CA THR A 88 16.99 -7.26 3.64
C THR A 88 17.13 -8.16 2.42
N GLU A 89 16.19 -9.09 2.24
CA GLU A 89 16.13 -10.04 1.14
C GLU A 89 14.69 -10.27 0.69
N PRO A 90 14.46 -10.75 -0.56
CA PRO A 90 13.12 -11.10 -1.02
C PRO A 90 12.49 -12.25 -0.23
N VAL A 91 11.26 -12.06 0.23
CA VAL A 91 10.44 -13.17 0.76
C VAL A 91 9.88 -13.98 -0.42
N LYS A 92 10.36 -15.21 -0.57
CA LYS A 92 9.94 -16.10 -1.66
C LYS A 92 8.61 -16.77 -1.31
N PHE A 93 7.65 -16.65 -2.21
CA PHE A 93 6.40 -17.41 -2.19
C PHE A 93 6.49 -18.52 -3.24
N ASP A 94 6.01 -19.71 -2.89
CA ASP A 94 5.97 -20.88 -3.76
C ASP A 94 4.61 -21.61 -3.65
N THR A 95 4.49 -22.79 -4.26
CA THR A 95 3.23 -23.56 -4.31
C THR A 95 2.69 -23.97 -2.94
N LYS A 96 3.50 -23.95 -1.88
CA LYS A 96 3.07 -24.22 -0.49
C LYS A 96 2.26 -23.06 0.10
N ASP A 97 2.38 -21.87 -0.49
CA ASP A 97 1.72 -20.64 -0.05
C ASP A 97 0.38 -20.39 -0.75
N SER A 98 -0.05 -21.33 -1.59
CA SER A 98 -1.39 -21.33 -2.18
C SER A 98 -2.40 -21.89 -1.19
N GLY A 99 -3.59 -21.27 -1.11
CA GLY A 99 -4.71 -21.81 -0.35
C GLY A 99 -5.13 -23.21 -0.85
N LYS A 100 -5.80 -23.97 0.02
CA LYS A 100 -6.21 -25.36 -0.26
C LYS A 100 -7.73 -25.44 -0.45
N GLY A 101 -8.15 -26.27 -1.42
CA GLY A 101 -9.56 -26.37 -1.80
C GLY A 101 -10.10 -25.01 -2.23
N ASP A 102 -11.23 -24.61 -1.64
CA ASP A 102 -11.86 -23.31 -1.89
C ASP A 102 -11.34 -22.19 -0.96
N SER A 103 -10.29 -22.45 -0.17
CA SER A 103 -9.75 -21.50 0.81
C SER A 103 -8.69 -20.58 0.20
N ARG A 104 -8.62 -19.34 0.69
CA ARG A 104 -7.62 -18.32 0.32
C ARG A 104 -6.64 -18.07 1.46
N ILE A 105 -5.47 -17.52 1.11
CA ILE A 105 -4.52 -16.95 2.07
C ILE A 105 -4.44 -15.45 1.77
N ILE A 106 -4.79 -14.61 2.74
CA ILE A 106 -4.95 -13.16 2.58
C ILE A 106 -3.96 -12.46 3.48
N TYR A 107 -3.06 -11.65 2.92
CA TYR A 107 -2.16 -10.77 3.66
C TYR A 107 -2.72 -9.36 3.58
N GLN A 108 -3.08 -8.75 4.71
CA GLN A 108 -3.75 -7.46 4.75
C GLN A 108 -3.32 -6.61 5.95
N ALA A 109 -3.61 -5.32 5.91
CA ALA A 109 -3.50 -4.46 7.07
C ALA A 109 -4.57 -4.83 8.12
N TYR A 110 -4.22 -4.70 9.40
CA TYR A 110 -5.19 -4.82 10.48
C TYR A 110 -6.01 -3.53 10.60
N GLN A 111 -7.32 -3.61 10.34
CA GLN A 111 -8.23 -2.47 10.39
C GLN A 111 -7.71 -1.30 9.53
N ASP A 112 -7.63 -0.10 10.12
CA ASP A 112 -7.17 1.13 9.47
C ASP A 112 -5.66 1.40 9.69
N GLU A 113 -4.92 0.42 10.24
CA GLU A 113 -3.48 0.56 10.45
C GLU A 113 -2.70 0.52 9.11
N VAL A 114 -1.52 1.13 9.08
CA VAL A 114 -0.72 1.28 7.86
C VAL A 114 0.61 0.52 7.99
N PRO A 115 0.65 -0.76 7.58
CA PRO A 115 1.90 -1.52 7.48
C PRO A 115 2.67 -1.13 6.22
N VAL A 116 3.98 -0.91 6.37
CA VAL A 116 4.88 -0.59 5.26
C VAL A 116 5.94 -1.68 5.12
N ILE A 117 5.86 -2.47 4.05
CA ILE A 117 6.93 -3.40 3.69
C ILE A 117 8.03 -2.61 2.97
N SER A 118 9.21 -2.52 3.58
CA SER A 118 10.27 -1.64 3.10
C SER A 118 11.57 -2.38 2.83
N GLY A 119 12.05 -2.32 1.58
CA GLY A 119 13.42 -2.71 1.22
C GLY A 119 14.44 -1.57 1.37
N ALA A 120 14.06 -0.45 1.98
CA ALA A 120 14.91 0.73 2.09
C ALA A 120 15.92 0.60 3.24
N VAL A 121 17.16 1.03 2.96
CA VAL A 121 18.20 1.22 3.97
C VAL A 121 18.09 2.63 4.52
N ALA A 122 18.03 2.76 5.86
CA ALA A 122 18.06 4.07 6.49
C ALA A 122 19.43 4.72 6.31
N VAL A 123 19.45 5.98 5.86
CA VAL A 123 20.67 6.78 5.83
C VAL A 123 20.80 7.50 7.17
N THR A 124 21.86 7.18 7.90
CA THR A 124 22.18 7.73 9.24
C THR A 124 23.50 8.48 9.21
N GLY A 125 23.85 9.19 10.29
CA GLY A 125 25.11 9.92 10.39
C GLY A 125 25.14 11.19 9.55
N TRP A 126 24.03 11.94 9.54
CA TRP A 126 23.94 13.22 8.84
C TRP A 126 24.69 14.31 9.59
N GLU A 127 25.50 15.05 8.86
CA GLU A 127 26.25 16.20 9.36
C GLU A 127 25.94 17.44 8.52
N LYS A 128 25.90 18.60 9.16
CA LYS A 128 25.73 19.87 8.45
C LYS A 128 27.02 20.17 7.68
N TYR A 129 26.93 20.23 6.35
CA TYR A 129 28.06 20.61 5.50
C TYR A 129 28.16 22.14 5.37
N ASN A 130 27.03 22.81 5.14
CA ASN A 130 26.89 24.27 5.17
C ASN A 130 25.43 24.68 5.44
N ASP A 131 25.08 25.96 5.29
CA ASP A 131 23.73 26.45 5.56
C ASP A 131 22.62 25.88 4.67
N LYS A 132 22.99 25.21 3.57
CA LYS A 132 22.05 24.67 2.58
C LYS A 132 22.12 23.16 2.42
N LEU A 133 23.21 22.52 2.88
CA LEU A 133 23.48 21.11 2.59
C LEU A 133 23.83 20.33 3.86
N TYR A 134 23.28 19.12 3.92
CA TYR A 134 23.68 18.07 4.84
C TYR A 134 24.31 16.93 4.05
N VAL A 135 25.26 16.24 4.66
CA VAL A 135 25.98 15.10 4.08
C VAL A 135 25.89 13.91 5.01
N ALA A 136 25.78 12.71 4.44
CA ALA A 136 25.89 11.45 5.15
C ALA A 136 26.61 10.45 4.26
N SER A 137 27.46 9.62 4.86
CA SER A 137 28.09 8.50 4.17
C SER A 137 27.10 7.35 4.06
N LEU A 138 26.94 6.81 2.85
CA LEU A 138 26.12 5.63 2.60
C LEU A 138 26.97 4.60 1.87
N ASP A 139 27.27 3.48 2.53
CA ASP A 139 28.01 2.38 1.93
C ASP A 139 27.16 1.67 0.88
N ARG A 140 27.65 1.65 -0.37
CA ARG A 140 26.94 1.12 -1.53
C ARG A 140 27.87 0.97 -2.73
N ASP A 141 27.66 -0.09 -3.51
CA ASP A 141 28.34 -0.37 -4.78
C ASP A 141 27.43 -0.17 -6.01
N TYR A 142 26.14 0.16 -5.81
CA TYR A 142 25.15 0.41 -6.86
C TYR A 142 24.69 1.88 -6.90
N LYS A 143 24.15 2.33 -8.04
CA LYS A 143 23.66 3.70 -8.24
C LYS A 143 22.40 4.02 -7.41
N LEU A 144 22.39 5.18 -6.71
CA LEU A 144 21.19 5.71 -6.03
C LEU A 144 20.19 6.21 -7.08
N ARG A 145 18.96 5.71 -7.04
CA ARG A 145 17.89 6.15 -7.95
C ARG A 145 16.76 6.90 -7.26
N ASN A 146 16.46 6.53 -6.02
CA ASN A 146 15.43 7.15 -5.21
C ASN A 146 15.97 7.39 -3.81
N PHE A 147 15.67 8.56 -3.28
CA PHE A 147 15.92 8.94 -1.89
C PHE A 147 14.61 9.47 -1.32
N TYR A 148 14.31 9.14 -0.07
CA TYR A 148 13.06 9.53 0.58
C TYR A 148 13.38 10.19 1.92
N VAL A 149 12.65 11.25 2.26
CA VAL A 149 12.75 11.98 3.53
C VAL A 149 11.34 12.07 4.09
N ASN A 150 11.13 11.50 5.29
CA ASN A 150 9.80 11.43 5.94
C ASN A 150 8.73 10.89 4.98
N ASP A 151 9.01 9.75 4.34
CA ASP A 151 8.15 9.08 3.34
C ASP A 151 7.85 9.86 2.05
N HIS A 152 8.42 11.04 1.87
CA HIS A 152 8.35 11.81 0.63
C HIS A 152 9.58 11.58 -0.24
N ARG A 153 9.38 11.28 -1.54
CA ARG A 153 10.47 11.14 -2.49
C ARG A 153 11.19 12.48 -2.68
N ALA A 154 12.49 12.50 -2.41
CA ALA A 154 13.35 13.65 -2.67
C ALA A 154 13.70 13.76 -4.17
N ASN A 155 13.96 14.98 -4.60
CA ASN A 155 14.48 15.24 -5.94
C ASN A 155 15.97 14.92 -5.99
N MET A 156 16.41 14.20 -7.02
CA MET A 156 17.83 14.08 -7.30
C MET A 156 18.36 15.43 -7.76
N GLY A 157 19.50 15.86 -7.21
CA GLY A 157 20.21 17.03 -7.70
C GLY A 157 20.47 16.90 -9.20
N SER A 158 20.11 17.93 -9.96
CA SER A 158 20.34 18.00 -11.40
C SER A 158 20.95 19.36 -11.74
N LYS A 159 21.73 19.39 -12.82
CA LYS A 159 22.29 20.62 -13.38
C LYS A 159 21.98 20.64 -14.86
N GLY A 160 21.15 21.59 -15.27
CA GLY A 160 20.95 21.87 -16.70
C GLY A 160 22.25 22.41 -17.28
N VAL A 161 22.64 21.91 -18.45
CA VAL A 161 23.81 22.41 -19.18
C VAL A 161 23.35 22.83 -20.57
N SER A 162 23.59 24.09 -20.93
CA SER A 162 23.32 24.58 -22.28
C SER A 162 24.50 24.25 -23.19
N ALA A 163 24.21 23.67 -24.36
CA ALA A 163 25.25 23.38 -25.35
C ALA A 163 25.84 24.69 -25.91
N GLN A 164 27.16 24.84 -25.85
CA GLN A 164 27.91 25.97 -26.41
C GLN A 164 28.32 25.76 -27.89
N GLY A 165 27.80 24.74 -28.57
CA GLY A 165 28.16 24.39 -29.96
C GLY A 165 28.09 22.88 -30.23
N GLY A 166 28.68 22.44 -31.35
CA GLY A 166 28.68 21.03 -31.78
C GLY A 166 29.58 20.09 -30.96
N TYR A 167 30.53 20.63 -30.19
CA TYR A 167 31.39 19.90 -29.25
C TYR A 167 31.94 20.86 -28.18
N GLY A 168 32.29 20.34 -26.99
CA GLY A 168 32.88 21.13 -25.90
C GLY A 168 33.03 20.35 -24.60
N ASN A 169 33.86 20.84 -23.69
CA ASN A 169 34.05 20.28 -22.35
C ASN A 169 33.22 21.06 -21.33
N TYR A 170 32.54 20.35 -20.41
CA TYR A 170 31.79 20.98 -19.31
C TYR A 170 32.28 20.43 -17.98
N SER A 171 32.48 21.32 -17.01
CA SER A 171 32.79 20.93 -15.63
C SER A 171 31.51 20.96 -14.80
N VAL A 172 31.05 19.78 -14.40
CA VAL A 172 30.03 19.64 -13.37
C VAL A 172 30.76 19.57 -12.04
N ARG A 173 30.92 20.73 -11.39
CA ARG A 173 31.14 20.81 -9.94
C ARG A 173 29.80 20.74 -9.23
#